data_AF-A0A951YAW0-F1
#
_entry.id   AF-A0A951YAW0-F1
#
_cell.length_a   1.000
_cell.length_b   1.000
_cell.length_c   1.000
_cell.angle_alpha   90.00
_cell.angle_beta   90.00
_cell.angle_gamma   90.00
#
_symmetry.space_group_name_H-M   'P 1'
#
loop_
_entity.id
_entity.type
_entity.pdbx_description
1 polymer ?
#
loop_
_entity_poly.entity_id
_entity_poly.type
_entity_poly.pdbx_seq_one_letter_code
_entity_poly.pdbx_strand_id
1 'polypeptide(L)'
;MRYYIAAIFILFLAACANPRQLEYQDVKNFRLLELSMQPTVGMDVQFYNPNTFGMTMKDANIDLYLNGKLVGKATLAESYQVPGLDTFLLPVNLKADLQQVLPNALAILA
;
A
#
# COMPACT_ATOMS: atom_id res chain seq x y z
N MET A 1 -12.58 -41.46 26.11
CA MET A 1 -11.67 -41.37 24.94
C MET A 1 -12.37 -40.88 23.67
N ARG A 2 -13.52 -41.44 23.28
CA ARG A 2 -14.26 -41.08 22.04
C ARG A 2 -14.73 -39.62 21.96
N TYR A 3 -15.10 -39.01 23.08
CA TYR A 3 -15.56 -37.60 23.15
C TYR A 3 -14.41 -36.57 23.04
N TYR A 4 -13.20 -36.93 23.47
CA TYR A 4 -12.03 -36.04 23.40
C TYR A 4 -11.54 -35.86 21.95
N ILE A 5 -11.65 -36.90 21.12
CA ILE A 5 -11.33 -36.84 19.69
C ILE A 5 -12.30 -35.93 18.96
N ALA A 6 -13.60 -36.01 19.28
CA ALA A 6 -14.62 -35.12 18.72
C ALA A 6 -14.42 -33.65 19.14
N ALA A 7 -14.05 -33.40 20.40
CA ALA A 7 -13.75 -32.06 20.89
C ALA A 7 -12.51 -31.44 20.21
N ILE A 8 -11.45 -32.23 20.03
CA ILE A 8 -10.25 -31.81 19.29
C ILE A 8 -10.58 -31.48 17.83
N PHE A 9 -11.43 -32.27 17.18
CA PHE A 9 -11.84 -32.04 15.79
C PHE A 9 -12.62 -30.73 15.61
N ILE A 10 -13.47 -30.38 16.59
CA ILE A 10 -14.24 -29.13 16.59
C ILE A 10 -13.32 -27.90 16.77
N LEU A 11 -12.23 -28.01 17.54
CA LEU A 11 -11.25 -26.94 17.72
C LEU A 11 -10.49 -26.59 16.43
N PHE A 12 -10.25 -27.56 15.54
CA PHE A 12 -9.58 -27.32 14.26
C PHE A 12 -10.45 -26.57 13.25
N LEU A 13 -11.78 -26.60 13.38
CA LEU A 13 -12.69 -25.88 12.48
C LEU A 13 -12.74 -24.37 12.76
N ALA A 14 -12.22 -23.90 13.90
CA ALA A 14 -12.22 -22.48 14.28
C ALA A 14 -10.95 -21.72 13.84
N ALA A 15 -9.99 -22.37 13.19
CA ALA A 15 -8.67 -21.79 12.89
C ALA A 15 -8.63 -20.86 11.65
N CYS A 16 -9.75 -20.64 10.96
CA CYS A 16 -9.78 -19.82 9.75
C CYS A 16 -9.93 -18.33 10.11
N ALA A 17 -8.81 -17.61 10.25
CA ALA A 17 -8.79 -16.16 10.35
C ALA A 17 -8.36 -15.55 9.01
N ASN A 18 -9.15 -14.62 8.48
CA ASN A 18 -8.82 -13.91 7.25
C ASN A 18 -7.68 -12.90 7.50
N PRO A 19 -6.75 -12.72 6.54
CA PRO A 19 -5.79 -11.63 6.58
C PRO A 19 -6.49 -10.28 6.71
N ARG A 20 -6.01 -9.46 7.65
CA ARG A 20 -6.41 -8.06 7.79
C ARG A 20 -5.73 -7.21 6.73
N GLN A 21 -6.41 -6.16 6.28
CA GLN A 21 -5.84 -5.19 5.36
C GLN A 21 -4.71 -4.40 6.06
N LEU A 22 -3.74 -3.95 5.26
CA LEU A 22 -2.69 -3.04 5.73
C LEU A 22 -3.32 -1.69 6.07
N GLU A 23 -2.88 -1.09 7.17
CA GLU A 23 -3.42 0.17 7.66
C GLU A 23 -2.57 1.34 7.16
N TYR A 24 -3.14 2.17 6.30
CA TYR A 24 -2.47 3.39 5.82
C TYR A 24 -2.24 4.37 6.97
N GLN A 25 -1.05 4.97 7.02
CA GLN A 25 -0.71 5.96 8.05
C GLN A 25 -0.31 7.30 7.45
N ASP A 26 0.61 7.32 6.48
CA ASP A 26 1.19 8.56 5.98
C ASP A 26 1.91 8.37 4.62
N VAL A 27 2.31 9.48 3.98
CA VAL A 27 3.23 9.48 2.84
C VAL A 27 4.40 10.42 3.13
N LYS A 28 5.62 9.92 2.92
CA LYS A 28 6.86 10.60 3.30
C LYS A 28 7.89 10.52 2.18
N ASN A 29 9.01 11.23 2.35
CA ASN A 29 10.23 11.09 1.55
C ASN A 29 10.01 11.27 0.03
N PHE A 30 9.24 12.28 -0.37
CA PHE A 30 9.06 12.63 -1.77
C PHE A 30 10.40 12.98 -2.44
N ARG A 31 10.68 12.35 -3.58
CA ARG A 31 11.86 12.60 -4.39
C ARG A 31 11.49 12.70 -5.86
N LEU A 32 11.93 13.78 -6.52
CA LEU A 32 11.82 13.88 -7.97
C LEU A 32 12.89 12.97 -8.58
N LEU A 33 12.46 11.91 -9.27
CA LEU A 33 13.37 10.95 -9.91
C LEU A 33 13.67 11.35 -11.34
N GLU A 34 12.65 11.83 -12.06
CA GLU A 34 12.78 12.27 -13.45
C GLU A 34 11.87 13.47 -13.71
N LEU A 35 12.43 14.51 -14.30
CA LEU A 35 11.68 15.68 -14.78
C LEU A 35 11.50 15.57 -16.29
N SER A 36 10.28 15.28 -16.71
CA SER A 36 9.89 15.18 -18.12
C SER A 36 8.44 15.65 -18.30
N MET A 37 7.85 15.43 -19.48
CA MET A 37 6.42 15.68 -19.71
C MET A 37 5.51 14.81 -18.83
N GLN A 38 6.02 13.68 -18.33
CA GLN A 38 5.38 12.80 -17.36
C GLN A 38 6.38 12.53 -16.23
N PRO A 39 6.49 13.45 -15.25
CA PRO A 39 7.49 13.34 -14.21
C PRO A 39 7.26 12.10 -13.36
N THR A 40 8.37 11.51 -12.92
CA THR A 40 8.36 10.40 -11.97
C THR A 40 8.77 10.91 -10.60
N VAL A 41 7.90 10.69 -9.61
CA VAL A 41 8.10 11.07 -8.21
C VAL A 41 8.14 9.81 -7.36
N GLY A 42 9.29 9.54 -6.73
CA GLY A 42 9.42 8.50 -5.71
C GLY A 42 8.87 9.00 -4.38
N MET A 43 8.21 8.12 -3.62
CA MET A 43 7.74 8.41 -2.27
C MET A 43 7.65 7.12 -1.45
N ASP A 44 7.61 7.28 -0.14
CA ASP A 44 7.42 6.17 0.79
C ASP A 44 6.01 6.25 1.39
N VAL A 45 5.20 5.23 1.15
CA VAL A 45 3.88 5.13 1.79
C VAL A 45 4.03 4.32 3.07
N GLN A 46 3.71 4.94 4.21
CA GLN A 46 3.78 4.30 5.51
C GLN A 46 2.51 3.49 5.78
N PHE A 47 2.70 2.22 6.09
CA PHE A 47 1.63 1.31 6.49
C PHE A 47 1.98 0.59 7.78
N TYR A 48 0.96 0.15 8.52
CA TYR A 48 1.09 -0.88 9.55
C TYR A 48 0.49 -2.20 9.07
N ASN A 49 1.19 -3.30 9.32
CA ASN A 49 0.67 -4.63 9.08
C ASN A 49 0.09 -5.22 10.37
N PRO A 50 -1.24 -5.22 10.57
CA PRO A 50 -1.85 -5.79 11.77
C PRO A 50 -1.82 -7.34 11.77
N ASN A 51 -1.32 -7.99 10.73
CA ASN A 51 -1.21 -9.45 10.68
C ASN A 51 0.02 -9.95 11.44
N THR A 52 -0.11 -11.12 12.08
CA THR A 52 0.98 -11.81 12.80
C THR A 52 2.08 -12.34 11.89
N PHE A 53 1.87 -12.34 10.58
CA PHE A 53 2.79 -12.84 9.58
C PHE A 53 3.20 -11.74 8.61
N GLY A 54 4.43 -11.84 8.12
CA GLY A 54 4.95 -11.01 7.03
C GLY A 54 4.61 -11.56 5.66
N MET A 55 4.79 -10.74 4.62
CA MET A 55 4.55 -11.11 3.23
C MET A 55 5.53 -10.42 2.28
N THR A 56 5.83 -11.05 1.15
CA THR A 56 6.59 -10.38 0.08
C THR A 56 5.62 -9.72 -0.88
N MET A 57 5.64 -8.39 -0.92
CA MET A 57 4.86 -7.60 -1.85
C MET A 57 5.61 -7.50 -3.18
N LYS A 58 5.09 -8.15 -4.22
CA LYS A 58 5.72 -8.20 -5.55
C LYS A 58 5.22 -7.12 -6.49
N ASP A 59 3.99 -6.67 -6.29
CA ASP A 59 3.36 -5.66 -7.11
C ASP A 59 2.37 -4.86 -6.26
N ALA A 60 2.19 -3.60 -6.60
CA ALA A 60 1.20 -2.69 -6.04
C ALA A 60 0.81 -1.69 -7.14
N ASN A 61 -0.48 -1.62 -7.45
CA ASN A 61 -1.03 -0.66 -8.41
C ASN A 61 -1.93 0.31 -7.66
N ILE A 62 -1.52 1.57 -7.60
CA ILE A 62 -2.20 2.61 -6.82
C ILE A 62 -2.63 3.72 -7.78
N ASP A 63 -3.93 3.95 -7.89
CA ASP A 63 -4.47 5.05 -8.69
C ASP A 63 -4.61 6.30 -7.81
N LEU A 64 -3.99 7.42 -8.23
CA LEU A 64 -4.03 8.68 -7.50
C LEU A 64 -5.14 9.58 -8.07
N TYR A 65 -6.08 9.97 -7.22
CA TYR A 65 -7.18 10.86 -7.59
C TYR A 65 -7.06 12.20 -6.87
N LEU A 66 -7.29 13.29 -7.61
CA LEU A 66 -7.48 14.64 -7.05
C LEU A 66 -8.82 15.18 -7.55
N ASN A 67 -9.68 15.60 -6.63
CA ASN A 67 -11.04 16.08 -6.93
C ASN A 67 -11.83 15.12 -7.85
N GLY A 68 -11.71 13.81 -7.60
CA GLY A 68 -12.38 12.76 -8.38
C GLY A 68 -11.76 12.47 -9.76
N LYS A 69 -10.68 13.16 -10.12
CA LYS A 69 -9.98 12.99 -11.39
C LYS A 69 -8.71 12.17 -11.20
N LEU A 70 -8.50 11.16 -12.04
CA LEU A 70 -7.25 10.40 -12.05
C LEU A 70 -6.13 11.33 -12.51
N VAL A 71 -5.10 11.49 -11.68
CA VAL A 71 -3.96 12.37 -11.95
C VAL A 71 -2.63 11.61 -12.03
N GLY A 72 -2.62 10.32 -11.72
CA GLY A 72 -1.43 9.50 -11.87
C GLY A 72 -1.63 8.09 -11.37
N LYS A 73 -0.60 7.27 -11.60
CA LYS A 73 -0.51 5.90 -11.09
C LYS A 73 0.81 5.71 -10.38
N ALA A 74 0.76 5.18 -9.17
CA ALA A 74 1.92 4.76 -8.42
C ALA A 74 2.07 3.24 -8.49
N THR A 75 3.30 2.81 -8.76
CA THR A 75 3.68 1.40 -8.77
C THR A 75 4.78 1.15 -7.76
N LEU A 76 4.89 -0.09 -7.30
CA LEU A 76 6.00 -0.49 -6.44
C LEU A 76 7.36 -0.22 -7.12
N ALA A 77 8.31 0.37 -6.40
CA ALA A 77 9.64 0.63 -6.94
C ALA A 77 10.46 -0.66 -7.09
N GLU A 78 10.34 -1.55 -6.10
CA GLU A 78 10.97 -2.87 -6.06
C GLU A 78 10.21 -3.79 -5.10
N SER A 79 10.36 -5.12 -5.26
CA SER A 79 9.74 -6.09 -4.36
C SER A 79 10.10 -5.80 -2.90
N TYR A 80 9.10 -5.78 -2.03
CA TYR A 80 9.28 -5.36 -0.63
C TYR A 80 8.91 -6.48 0.35
N GLN A 81 9.72 -6.67 1.38
CA GLN A 81 9.42 -7.62 2.46
C GLN A 81 8.64 -6.91 3.57
N VAL A 82 7.33 -7.14 3.62
CA VAL A 82 6.43 -6.58 4.63
C VAL A 82 6.58 -7.38 5.93
N PRO A 83 7.00 -6.78 7.05
CA PRO A 83 7.04 -7.44 8.36
C PRO A 83 5.62 -7.65 8.92
N GLY A 84 5.45 -8.62 9.81
CA GLY A 84 4.22 -8.81 10.58
C GLY A 84 4.22 -7.96 11.86
N LEU A 85 3.04 -7.46 12.25
CA LEU A 85 2.83 -6.64 13.46
C LEU A 85 3.73 -5.41 13.56
N ASP A 86 4.11 -4.84 12.42
CA ASP A 86 5.06 -3.74 12.38
C ASP A 86 4.71 -2.71 11.32
N THR A 87 5.26 -1.52 11.49
CA THR A 87 5.13 -0.39 10.58
C THR A 87 6.28 -0.43 9.57
N PHE A 88 5.99 -0.17 8.30
CA PHE A 88 6.97 -0.20 7.23
C PHE A 88 6.75 0.94 6.24
N LEU A 89 7.78 1.23 5.47
CA LEU A 89 7.79 2.25 4.43
C LEU A 89 7.86 1.54 3.07
N LEU A 90 6.75 1.61 2.33
CA LEU A 90 6.65 1.00 1.01
C LEU A 90 7.12 1.99 -0.06
N PRO A 91 8.26 1.75 -0.73
CA PRO A 91 8.75 2.65 -1.76
C PRO A 91 7.94 2.49 -3.04
N VAL A 92 7.34 3.59 -3.51
CA VAL A 92 6.53 3.62 -4.73
C VAL A 92 6.99 4.75 -5.67
N ASN A 93 6.82 4.52 -6.96
CA ASN A 93 7.08 5.49 -8.02
C ASN A 93 5.76 5.95 -8.61
N LEU A 94 5.41 7.21 -8.38
CA LEU A 94 4.27 7.87 -9.01
C LEU A 94 4.68 8.43 -10.37
N LYS A 95 3.97 8.01 -11.41
CA LYS A 95 3.95 8.69 -12.71
C LYS A 95 2.76 9.64 -12.74
N ALA A 96 3.03 10.94 -12.66
CA ALA A 96 1.98 11.96 -12.65
C ALA A 96 1.69 12.46 -14.07
N ASP A 97 0.41 12.66 -14.38
CA ASP A 97 -0.02 13.34 -15.60
C ASP A 97 -0.16 14.84 -15.33
N LEU A 98 0.90 15.59 -15.61
CA LEU A 98 0.93 17.04 -15.42
C LEU A 98 -0.19 17.77 -16.16
N GLN A 99 -0.68 17.25 -17.29
CA GLN A 99 -1.78 17.90 -18.03
C GLN A 99 -3.07 17.92 -17.19
N GLN A 100 -3.27 16.91 -16.33
CA GLN A 100 -4.44 16.82 -15.45
C GLN A 100 -4.23 17.58 -14.13
N VAL A 101 -2.97 17.72 -13.68
CA VAL A 101 -2.60 18.36 -12.41
C VAL A 101 -2.48 19.88 -12.54
N LEU A 102 -1.85 20.39 -13.60
CA LEU A 102 -1.54 21.81 -13.78
C LEU A 102 -2.75 22.77 -13.74
N PRO A 103 -3.93 22.44 -14.31
CA PRO A 103 -5.11 23.29 -14.17
C PRO A 103 -5.56 23.48 -12.72
N ASN A 104 -5.17 22.55 -11.83
CA ASN A 104 -5.53 22.55 -10.41
C ASN A 104 -4.34 22.92 -9.50
N ALA A 105 -3.16 23.21 -10.03
CA ALA A 105 -1.95 23.47 -9.22
C ALA A 105 -2.13 24.66 -8.26
N LEU A 106 -2.90 25.68 -8.67
CA LEU A 106 -3.26 26.82 -7.83
C LEU A 106 -4.16 26.43 -6.65
N ALA A 107 -4.99 25.39 -6.79
CA ALA A 107 -5.85 24.89 -5.70
C ALA A 107 -5.08 24.00 -4.71
N ILE A 108 -3.89 23.51 -5.09
CA ILE A 108 -3.01 22.70 -4.22
C ILE A 108 -2.12 23.60 -3.35
N LEU A 109 -1.83 24.82 -3.82
CA LEU A 109 -0.96 25.80 -3.16
C LEU A 109 -1.72 26.82 -2.30
N ALA A 110 -3.06 26.80 -2.30
CA ALA A 110 -3.92 27.74 -1.61
C ALA A 110 -4.43 27.22 -0.27
#